data_AF-Q0CLK6-F1
#
_entry.id   AF-Q0CLK6-F1
#
_cell.length_a   1.000
_cell.length_b   1.000
_cell.length_c   1.000
_cell.angle_alpha   90.00
_cell.angle_beta   90.00
_cell.angle_gamma   90.00
#
_symmetry.space_group_name_H-M   'P 1'
#
loop_
_entity.id
_entity.type
_entity.pdbx_description
1 polymer ?
#
loop_
_entity_poly.entity_id
_entity_poly.type
_entity_poly.pdbx_seq_one_letter_code
_entity_poly.pdbx_strand_id
1 'polypeptide(L)' 'MTATLTIYSATFMRYALAVSPKNYLLFACHAVNFSAQLAQGYRYLNYWNWGGREAKLAQAAQQGKEATEAGA' A
#
# COMPACT_ATOMS: atom_id res chain seq x y z
N MET A 1 10.71 1.39 5.84
CA MET A 1 10.84 0.59 4.58
C MET A 1 10.04 1.17 3.42
N THR A 2 8.73 1.44 3.56
CA THR A 2 7.86 1.88 2.45
C THR A 2 8.39 3.08 1.63
N ALA A 3 8.67 4.21 2.26
CA ALA A 3 9.14 5.41 1.55
C ALA A 3 10.51 5.17 0.86
N THR A 4 11.44 4.56 1.58
CA THR A 4 12.77 4.19 1.06
C THR A 4 12.68 3.30 -0.18
N LEU A 5 11.86 2.23 -0.13
CA LEU A 5 11.70 1.30 -1.25
C LEU A 5 10.94 1.91 -2.44
N THR A 6 10.08 2.89 -2.18
CA THR A 6 9.40 3.67 -3.22
C THR A 6 10.42 4.49 -4.00
N ILE A 7 11.27 5.25 -3.30
CA ILE A 7 12.33 6.06 -3.92
C ILE A 7 13.34 5.15 -4.65
N TYR A 8 13.78 4.09 -3.99
CA TYR A 8 14.68 3.09 -4.58
C TYR A 8 14.11 2.55 -5.90
N SER A 9 12.86 2.07 -5.91
CA SER A 9 12.23 1.52 -7.11
C SER A 9 12.10 2.56 -8.24
N ALA A 10 11.80 3.82 -7.92
CA ALA A 10 11.75 4.88 -8.91
C ALA A 10 13.11 5.12 -9.59
N THR A 11 14.19 5.12 -8.81
CA THR A 11 15.56 5.25 -9.33
C THR A 11 15.91 4.10 -10.28
N PHE A 12 15.59 2.85 -9.91
CA PHE A 12 15.87 1.70 -10.77
C PHE A 12 14.98 1.64 -12.02
N MET A 13 13.74 2.10 -11.96
CA MET A 13 12.90 2.27 -13.16
C MET A 13 13.54 3.26 -14.14
N ARG A 14 14.04 4.41 -13.64
CA ARG A 14 14.74 5.38 -14.49
C ARG A 14 15.99 4.77 -15.12
N TYR A 15 16.79 4.06 -14.33
CA TYR A 15 18.00 3.38 -14.80
C TYR A 15 17.67 2.34 -15.90
N ALA A 16 16.64 1.51 -15.71
CA ALA A 16 16.23 0.49 -16.65
C ALA A 16 15.90 1.01 -18.06
N LEU A 17 15.45 2.27 -18.16
CA LEU A 17 15.16 2.95 -19.43
C LEU A 17 16.32 3.79 -19.97
N ALA A 18 17.28 4.17 -19.11
CA ALA A 18 18.41 5.02 -19.47
C ALA A 18 19.62 4.22 -19.99
N VAL A 19 19.75 2.94 -19.62
CA VAL A 19 20.81 2.06 -20.12
C VAL A 19 20.52 1.54 -21.54
N SER A 20 21.58 1.26 -22.30
CA SER A 20 21.51 0.67 -23.65
C SER A 20 22.21 -0.69 -23.68
N PRO A 21 21.52 -1.76 -24.14
CA PRO A 21 20.10 -1.81 -24.50
C PRO A 21 19.17 -1.63 -23.28
N LYS A 22 17.95 -1.11 -23.51
CA LYS A 22 16.95 -0.89 -22.44
C LYS A 22 16.48 -2.21 -21.83
N ASN A 23 16.27 -2.23 -20.52
CA ASN A 23 15.82 -3.42 -19.80
C ASN A 23 14.36 -3.31 -19.32
N TYR A 24 13.42 -3.73 -20.16
CA TYR A 24 11.99 -3.64 -19.86
C TYR A 24 11.53 -4.59 -18.75
N LEU A 25 12.19 -5.75 -18.58
CA LEU A 25 11.87 -6.69 -17.50
C LEU A 25 12.20 -6.08 -16.14
N LEU A 26 13.37 -5.44 -16.03
CA LEU A 26 13.77 -4.74 -14.81
C LEU A 26 12.83 -3.56 -14.51
N PHE A 27 12.44 -2.80 -15.54
CA PHE A 27 11.45 -1.74 -15.40
C PHE A 27 10.11 -2.27 -14.86
N ALA A 28 9.57 -3.34 -15.45
CA ALA A 28 8.30 -3.93 -15.03
C ALA A 28 8.36 -4.43 -13.57
N CYS A 29 9.44 -5.10 -13.19
CA CYS A 29 9.66 -5.55 -11.81
C CYS A 29 9.60 -4.37 -10.81
N HIS A 30 10.36 -3.31 -11.08
CA HIS A 30 10.37 -2.15 -10.18
C HIS A 30 9.06 -1.35 -10.23
N ALA A 31 8.33 -1.34 -11.34
CA ALA A 31 7.01 -0.71 -11.43
C ALA A 31 5.98 -1.41 -10.55
N VAL A 32 5.96 -2.75 -10.55
CA VAL A 32 5.10 -3.54 -9.67
C VAL A 32 5.47 -3.32 -8.21
N ASN A 33 6.75 -3.37 -7.87
CA ASN A 33 7.23 -3.13 -6.50
C ASN A 33 6.89 -1.72 -6.01
N PHE A 34 7.10 -0.70 -6.85
CA PHE A 34 6.74 0.69 -6.55
C PHE A 34 5.24 0.83 -6.29
N SER A 35 4.40 0.24 -7.13
CA SER A 35 2.94 0.30 -7.01
C SER A 35 2.45 -0.38 -5.73
N ALA A 36 2.98 -1.56 -5.42
CA ALA A 36 2.68 -2.26 -4.16
C ALA A 36 3.08 -1.40 -2.94
N GLN A 37 4.23 -0.73 -3.01
CA GLN A 37 4.73 0.09 -1.93
C GLN A 37 3.90 1.37 -1.73
N LEU A 38 3.45 2.01 -2.81
CA LEU A 38 2.51 3.13 -2.74
C LEU A 38 1.16 2.72 -2.17
N ALA A 39 0.59 1.60 -2.63
CA ALA A 39 -0.68 1.09 -2.11
C ALA A 39 -0.57 0.79 -0.60
N GLN A 40 0.54 0.17 -0.17
CA GLN A 40 0.78 -0.09 1.25
C GLN A 40 0.99 1.21 2.04
N GLY A 41 1.68 2.20 1.47
CA GLY A 41 1.84 3.53 2.06
C GLY A 41 0.51 4.26 2.23
N TYR A 42 -0.34 4.22 1.21
CA TYR A 42 -1.69 4.78 1.27
C TYR A 42 -2.52 4.10 2.37
N ARG A 43 -2.52 2.77 2.44
CA ARG A 43 -3.24 2.02 3.49
C ARG A 43 -2.74 2.40 4.89
N TYR A 44 -1.43 2.58 5.05
CA TYR A 44 -0.84 3.02 6.31
C TYR A 44 -1.29 4.43 6.69
N LEU A 45 -1.22 5.39 5.77
CA LEU A 45 -1.67 6.76 6.00
C LEU A 45 -3.17 6.80 6.32
N ASN A 46 -3.98 6.09 5.55
CA ASN A 46 -5.40 5.98 5.79
C ASN A 46 -5.71 5.45 7.19
N TYR A 47 -5.03 4.38 7.61
CA TYR A 47 -5.26 3.77 8.91
C TYR A 47 -4.80 4.66 10.07
N TRP A 48 -3.60 5.24 10.00
CA TRP A 48 -3.01 5.93 11.16
C TRP A 48 -3.19 7.45 11.18
N ASN A 49 -3.40 8.07 10.02
CA ASN A 49 -3.37 9.53 9.88
C ASN A 49 -4.68 10.11 9.35
N TRP A 50 -5.54 9.31 8.69
CA TRP A 50 -6.80 9.79 8.08
C TRP A 50 -8.05 9.13 8.65
N GLY A 51 -8.04 8.69 9.92
CA GLY A 51 -9.24 8.22 10.61
C GLY A 51 -9.69 6.80 10.27
N GLY A 52 -8.93 6.06 9.46
CA GLY A 52 -9.30 4.71 9.04
C GLY A 52 -9.25 3.68 10.18
N ARG A 53 -8.46 3.92 11.23
CA ARG A 53 -8.42 3.07 12.43
C ARG A 53 -9.70 3.23 13.25
N GLU A 54 -10.14 4.45 13.44
CA GLU A 54 -11.34 4.84 14.19
C GLU A 54 -12.57 4.29 13.48
N ALA A 55 -12.64 4.43 12.15
CA ALA A 55 -13.68 3.82 11.34
C ALA A 55 -13.71 2.28 11.49
N LYS A 56 -12.54 1.62 11.50
CA LYS A 56 -12.46 0.17 11.72
C LYS A 56 -12.90 -0.26 13.13
N LEU A 57 -12.52 0.49 14.16
CA LEU A 57 -12.93 0.21 15.54
C LEU A 57 -14.43 0.40 15.70
N ALA A 58 -15.01 1.45 15.11
CA ALA A 58 -16.45 1.69 15.10
C ALA A 58 -17.21 0.57 14.38
N GLN A 59 -16.73 0.11 13.22
CA GLN A 59 -17.32 -1.02 12.50
C GLN A 59 -17.26 -2.32 13.30
N ALA A 60 -16.11 -2.64 13.93
CA ALA A 60 -15.99 -3.82 14.78
C ALA A 60 -16.95 -3.76 15.99
N ALA A 61 -17.12 -2.58 16.59
CA ALA A 61 -18.07 -2.38 17.68
C ALA A 61 -19.53 -2.55 17.24
N GLN A 62 -19.90 -2.09 16.04
CA GLN A 62 -21.24 -2.33 15.47
C GLN A 62 -21.48 -3.81 15.18
N GLN A 63 -20.53 -4.50 14.55
CA GLN A 63 -20.63 -5.93 14.26
C GLN A 63 -20.80 -6.77 15.53
N GLY A 64 -20.10 -6.41 16.62
CA GLY A 64 -20.27 -7.08 17.91
C GLY A 64 -21.67 -6.89 18.53
N LYS A 65 -22.28 -5.71 18.34
CA LYS A 65 -23.65 -5.45 18.79
C LYS A 65 -24.67 -6.26 17.98
N GLU A 66 -24.57 -6.22 16.66
CA GLU A 66 -25.45 -6.98 15.76
C GLU A 66 -25.35 -8.50 16.00
N ALA A 67 -24.15 -9.02 16.23
CA ALA A 67 -23.94 -10.44 16.56
C ALA A 67 -24.54 -10.84 17.92
N THR A 68 -24.55 -9.92 18.90
CA THR A 68 -25.17 -10.16 20.21
C THR A 68 -26.69 -10.15 20.11
N GLU A 69 -27.26 -9.22 19.32
CA GLU A 69 -28.70 -9.10 19.08
C GLU A 69 -29.26 -10.26 18.24
N ALA A 70 -28.49 -10.82 17.30
CA ALA A 70 -28.91 -11.97 16.50
C ALA A 70 -28.85 -13.32 17.24
N GLY A 71 -28.13 -13.37 18.37
CA GLY A 71 -27.99 -14.57 19.21
C GLY A 71 -28.90 -14.60 20.44
N ALA A 72 -29.64 -13.51 20.69
CA ALA A 72 -30.62 -13.37 21.78
C ALA A 72 -32.05 -13.51 21.23
#